data_AF-A0A369LAM6-F1
#
_entry.id   AF-A0A369LAM6-F1
#
_cell.length_a   1.000
_cell.length_b   1.000
_cell.length_c   1.000
_cell.angle_alpha   90.00
_cell.angle_beta   90.00
_cell.angle_gamma   90.00
#
_symmetry.space_group_name_H-M   'P 1'
#
loop_
_entity.id
_entity.type
_entity.pdbx_description
1 polymer ?
#
loop_
_entity_poly.entity_id
_entity_poly.type
_entity_poly.pdbx_seq_one_letter_code
_entity_poly.pdbx_strand_id
1 'polypeptide(L)'
;MISEFPLFIFTLLGGAGAGSYLFLAIFPSKKKAKPWQAPLIVILLLAISGLALLTHLGHPERMFLAFSNPTAGITIEGYAMIGFGVMVAIDLVMSIVCKRSNKAVKVITAIFGLLLLLAMAYAYASFLAIPVWATWQTYGMFVIGGLAMGSLLSALYVEGGFSERALLATTMVLQVLMAATLVLEGAVFASEGYTMIPFVLGSILEIASAAIVFIGRKGASWAIPLSLALSVIGIAIARYAFYSVL
;
A
#
# COMPACT_ATOMS: atom_id res chain seq x y z
N MET A 1 -15.99 22.27 0.18
CA MET A 1 -15.12 21.33 -0.55
C MET A 1 -14.86 20.14 0.35
N ILE A 2 -15.15 18.95 -0.13
CA ILE A 2 -14.61 17.73 0.49
C ILE A 2 -13.10 17.77 0.19
N SER A 3 -12.26 17.57 1.21
CA SER A 3 -10.82 17.44 1.01
C SER A 3 -10.52 16.04 0.50
N GLU A 4 -9.64 15.92 -0.49
CA GLU A 4 -9.13 14.63 -0.99
C GLU A 4 -7.98 14.09 -0.13
N PHE A 5 -7.48 14.91 0.79
CA PHE A 5 -6.45 14.52 1.74
C PHE A 5 -6.76 13.22 2.52
N PRO A 6 -8.00 12.94 2.95
CA PRO A 6 -8.30 11.69 3.61
C PRO A 6 -8.25 10.47 2.67
N LEU A 7 -8.55 10.61 1.37
CA LEU A 7 -8.35 9.54 0.38
C LEU A 7 -6.86 9.25 0.16
N PHE A 8 -6.04 10.30 0.14
CA PHE A 8 -4.58 10.17 0.16
C PHE A 8 -4.10 9.32 1.35
N ILE A 9 -4.51 9.66 2.57
CA ILE A 9 -4.13 8.90 3.78
C ILE A 9 -4.65 7.47 3.71
N PHE A 10 -5.91 7.31 3.30
CA PHE A 10 -6.56 6.01 3.20
C PHE A 10 -5.78 5.07 2.27
N THR A 11 -5.54 5.51 1.04
CA THR A 11 -4.86 4.70 0.03
C THR A 11 -3.40 4.45 0.39
N LEU A 12 -2.68 5.43 0.96
CA LEU A 12 -1.28 5.29 1.37
C LEU A 12 -1.11 4.24 2.47
N LEU A 13 -1.81 4.39 3.59
CA LEU A 13 -1.65 3.49 4.74
C LEU A 13 -2.33 2.15 4.50
N GLY A 14 -3.53 2.15 3.92
CA GLY A 14 -4.26 0.94 3.56
C GLY A 14 -3.49 0.11 2.55
N GLY A 15 -2.91 0.76 1.53
CA GLY A 15 -2.09 0.10 0.51
C GLY A 15 -0.80 -0.49 1.07
N ALA A 16 -0.08 0.22 1.94
CA ALA A 16 1.11 -0.32 2.60
C ALA A 16 0.80 -1.54 3.47
N GLY A 17 -0.29 -1.49 4.24
CA GLY A 17 -0.78 -2.61 5.04
C GLY A 17 -1.16 -3.81 4.18
N ALA A 18 -1.95 -3.58 3.13
CA ALA A 18 -2.40 -4.59 2.16
C ALA A 18 -1.23 -5.29 1.46
N GLY A 19 -0.30 -4.52 0.90
CA GLY A 19 0.86 -5.07 0.20
C GLY A 19 1.76 -5.91 1.11
N SER A 20 1.86 -5.56 2.40
CA SER A 20 2.74 -6.27 3.34
C SER A 20 2.35 -7.74 3.54
N TYR A 21 1.05 -8.06 3.47
CA TYR A 21 0.57 -9.41 3.70
C TYR A 21 1.01 -10.41 2.63
N LEU A 22 1.22 -9.97 1.39
CA LEU A 22 1.75 -10.82 0.33
C LEU A 22 3.12 -11.39 0.73
N PHE A 23 3.99 -10.53 1.25
CA PHE A 23 5.33 -10.90 1.69
C PHE A 23 5.31 -11.68 3.00
N LEU A 24 4.46 -11.30 3.95
CA LEU A 24 4.31 -12.02 5.23
C LEU A 24 3.77 -13.45 5.03
N ALA A 25 3.04 -13.73 3.95
CA ALA A 25 2.55 -15.05 3.59
C ALA A 25 3.61 -15.94 2.92
N ILE A 26 4.52 -15.32 2.16
CA ILE A 26 5.59 -16.02 1.42
C ILE A 26 6.79 -16.31 2.32
N PHE A 27 7.25 -15.31 3.09
CA PHE A 27 8.52 -15.36 3.81
C PHE A 27 8.35 -15.70 5.30
N PRO A 28 9.30 -16.45 5.90
CA PRO A 28 9.27 -16.79 7.32
C PRO A 28 9.50 -15.55 8.20
N SER A 29 9.00 -15.55 9.44
CA SER A 29 9.11 -14.38 10.33
C SER A 29 10.30 -14.45 11.32
N LYS A 30 11.02 -13.32 11.52
CA LYS A 30 12.14 -13.12 12.49
C LYS A 30 11.78 -13.52 13.91
N LYS A 31 10.53 -13.29 14.33
CA LYS A 31 10.13 -13.29 15.74
C LYS A 31 9.06 -14.34 15.99
N LYS A 32 9.46 -15.61 16.04
CA LYS A 32 8.59 -16.70 16.53
C LYS A 32 7.96 -16.36 17.90
N ALA A 33 8.64 -15.56 18.72
CA ALA A 33 8.15 -15.13 20.04
C ALA A 33 7.04 -14.06 20.02
N LYS A 34 6.87 -13.28 18.94
CA LYS A 34 5.84 -12.22 18.86
C LYS A 34 5.15 -12.16 17.48
N PRO A 35 4.45 -13.24 17.07
CA PRO A 35 3.80 -13.32 15.76
C PRO A 35 2.72 -12.25 15.53
N TRP A 36 2.18 -11.67 16.61
CA TRP A 36 1.12 -10.65 16.57
C TRP A 36 1.59 -9.25 16.18
N GLN A 37 2.90 -8.95 16.14
CA GLN A 37 3.37 -7.58 15.88
C GLN A 37 3.04 -7.08 14.48
N ALA A 38 3.21 -7.94 13.47
CA ALA A 38 2.90 -7.60 12.08
C ALA A 38 1.40 -7.34 11.88
N PRO A 39 0.47 -8.26 12.24
CA PRO A 39 -0.97 -8.00 12.13
C PRO A 39 -1.42 -6.79 12.96
N LEU A 40 -0.81 -6.54 14.13
CA LEU A 40 -1.14 -5.36 14.93
C LEU A 40 -0.79 -4.05 14.22
N ILE A 41 0.38 -3.97 13.60
CA ILE A 41 0.78 -2.76 12.87
C ILE A 41 -0.13 -2.57 11.65
N VAL A 42 -0.47 -3.64 10.94
CA VAL A 42 -1.40 -3.55 9.81
C VAL A 42 -2.79 -3.11 10.26
N ILE A 43 -3.35 -3.65 11.35
CA ILE A 43 -4.68 -3.23 11.81
C ILE A 43 -4.69 -1.77 12.26
N LEU A 44 -3.60 -1.26 12.83
CA LEU A 44 -3.48 0.16 13.19
C LEU A 44 -3.43 1.06 11.95
N LEU A 45 -2.66 0.66 10.92
CA LEU A 45 -2.65 1.37 9.63
C LEU A 45 -4.05 1.38 9.02
N LEU A 46 -4.75 0.24 9.05
CA LEU A 46 -6.13 0.14 8.56
C LEU A 46 -7.11 1.01 9.36
N ALA A 47 -7.01 1.02 10.68
CA ALA A 47 -7.86 1.86 11.53
C ALA A 47 -7.68 3.34 11.21
N ILE A 48 -6.44 3.82 11.11
CA ILE A 48 -6.13 5.21 10.75
C ILE A 48 -6.65 5.52 9.33
N SER A 49 -6.42 4.60 8.38
CA SER A 49 -6.88 4.75 6.99
C SER A 49 -8.42 4.82 6.89
N GLY A 50 -9.13 3.98 7.66
CA GLY A 50 -10.60 3.95 7.66
C GLY A 50 -11.20 5.16 8.35
N LEU A 51 -10.60 5.64 9.44
CA LEU A 51 -11.01 6.89 10.09
C LEU A 51 -10.83 8.09 9.14
N ALA A 52 -9.71 8.16 8.42
CA ALA A 52 -9.51 9.17 7.37
C ALA A 52 -10.63 9.09 6.31
N LEU A 53 -10.92 7.90 5.78
CA LEU A 53 -12.00 7.72 4.81
C LEU A 53 -13.36 8.23 5.31
N LEU A 54 -13.72 7.98 6.57
CA LEU A 54 -14.98 8.49 7.13
C LEU A 54 -15.06 10.01 7.17
N THR A 55 -13.93 10.70 7.37
CA THR A 55 -13.90 12.18 7.35
C THR A 55 -14.06 12.78 5.96
N HIS A 56 -13.84 12.00 4.89
CA HIS A 56 -14.05 12.46 3.51
C HIS A 56 -15.55 12.61 3.18
N LEU A 57 -16.42 11.80 3.77
CA LEU A 57 -17.84 11.75 3.39
C LEU A 57 -18.66 12.97 3.85
N GLY A 58 -18.12 13.83 4.73
CA GLY A 58 -18.80 14.95 5.38
C GLY A 58 -19.93 14.55 6.35
N HIS A 59 -20.61 13.44 6.05
CA HIS A 59 -21.66 12.77 6.81
C HIS A 59 -21.34 11.26 6.75
N PRO A 60 -20.65 10.70 7.76
CA PRO A 60 -20.17 9.32 7.75
C PRO A 60 -21.26 8.27 7.49
N GLU A 61 -22.50 8.54 7.89
CA GLU A 61 -23.67 7.70 7.64
C GLU A 61 -23.98 7.51 6.15
N ARG A 62 -23.51 8.40 5.27
CA ARG A 62 -23.65 8.26 3.82
C ARG A 62 -22.85 7.10 3.25
N MET A 63 -21.89 6.56 4.00
CA MET A 63 -21.21 5.31 3.63
C MET A 63 -22.22 4.18 3.38
N PHE A 64 -23.35 4.15 4.12
CA PHE A 64 -24.37 3.13 3.91
C PHE A 64 -25.09 3.28 2.56
N LEU A 65 -25.14 4.49 2.00
CA LEU A 65 -25.70 4.73 0.67
C LEU A 65 -24.79 4.17 -0.43
N ALA A 66 -23.49 4.09 -0.22
CA ALA A 66 -22.57 3.48 -1.19
C ALA A 66 -22.97 2.03 -1.50
N PHE A 67 -23.49 1.30 -0.51
CA PHE A 67 -23.97 -0.08 -0.68
C PHE A 67 -25.23 -0.22 -1.55
N SER A 68 -25.93 0.87 -1.87
CA SER A 68 -27.04 0.85 -2.82
C SER A 68 -26.58 0.67 -4.28
N ASN A 69 -25.31 0.93 -4.58
CA ASN A 69 -24.70 0.68 -5.88
C ASN A 69 -23.46 -0.23 -5.74
N PRO A 70 -23.63 -1.57 -5.73
CA PRO A 70 -22.56 -2.51 -5.42
C PRO A 70 -21.47 -2.59 -6.51
N THR A 71 -21.73 -2.07 -7.72
CA THR A 71 -20.76 -2.08 -8.82
C THR A 71 -19.94 -0.79 -8.91
N ALA A 72 -20.26 0.22 -8.10
CA ALA A 72 -19.47 1.45 -8.03
C ALA A 72 -18.07 1.16 -7.46
N GLY A 73 -17.03 1.78 -8.05
CA GLY A 73 -15.64 1.55 -7.66
C GLY A 73 -15.36 1.80 -6.17
N ILE A 74 -15.89 2.90 -5.62
CA ILE A 74 -15.78 3.25 -4.19
C ILE A 74 -16.45 2.19 -3.30
N THR A 75 -17.56 1.60 -3.75
CA THR A 75 -18.26 0.55 -3.00
C THR A 75 -17.47 -0.76 -3.00
N ILE A 76 -16.90 -1.13 -4.14
CA ILE A 76 -16.01 -2.30 -4.27
C ILE A 76 -14.78 -2.15 -3.37
N GLU A 77 -14.18 -0.95 -3.35
CA GLU A 77 -13.07 -0.61 -2.47
C GLU A 77 -13.46 -0.74 -0.98
N GLY A 78 -14.64 -0.26 -0.60
CA GLY A 78 -15.19 -0.43 0.74
C GLY A 78 -15.36 -1.91 1.13
N TYR A 79 -15.91 -2.75 0.25
CA TYR A 79 -16.03 -4.19 0.50
C TYR A 79 -14.67 -4.88 0.65
N ALA A 80 -13.71 -4.54 -0.21
CA ALA A 80 -12.36 -5.09 -0.15
C ALA A 80 -11.64 -4.67 1.15
N MET A 81 -11.83 -3.42 1.58
CA MET A 81 -11.28 -2.90 2.83
C MET A 81 -11.85 -3.64 4.05
N ILE A 82 -13.18 -3.84 4.10
CA ILE A 82 -13.84 -4.61 5.16
C ILE A 82 -13.32 -6.05 5.19
N GLY A 83 -13.30 -6.72 4.03
CA GLY A 83 -12.82 -8.11 3.92
C GLY A 83 -11.37 -8.26 4.37
N PHE A 84 -10.49 -7.36 3.91
CA PHE A 84 -9.09 -7.35 4.35
C PHE A 84 -8.96 -7.07 5.85
N GLY A 85 -9.65 -6.05 6.37
CA GLY A 85 -9.63 -5.70 7.79
C GLY A 85 -10.07 -6.85 8.70
N VAL A 86 -11.14 -7.57 8.33
CA VAL A 86 -11.60 -8.77 9.04
C VAL A 86 -10.53 -9.85 9.04
N MET A 87 -9.90 -10.12 7.90
CA MET A 87 -8.87 -11.14 7.80
C MET A 87 -7.59 -10.80 8.58
N VAL A 88 -7.20 -9.51 8.65
CA VAL A 88 -6.10 -9.04 9.50
C VAL A 88 -6.46 -9.20 10.97
N ALA A 89 -7.69 -8.88 11.37
CA ALA A 89 -8.16 -9.07 12.74
C ALA A 89 -8.16 -10.55 13.15
N ILE A 90 -8.59 -11.45 12.26
CA ILE A 90 -8.50 -12.91 12.48
C ILE A 90 -7.04 -13.34 12.67
N ASP A 91 -6.12 -12.89 11.81
CA ASP A 91 -4.70 -13.20 11.93
C ASP A 91 -4.09 -12.66 13.24
N LEU A 92 -4.49 -11.46 13.67
CA LEU A 92 -4.08 -10.86 14.93
C LEU A 92 -4.53 -11.73 16.13
N VAL A 93 -5.83 -12.03 16.20
CA VAL A 93 -6.41 -12.84 17.29
C VAL A 93 -5.76 -14.22 17.33
N MET A 94 -5.64 -14.89 16.18
CA MET A 94 -4.98 -16.20 16.07
C MET A 94 -3.51 -16.13 16.51
N SER A 95 -2.79 -15.08 16.12
CA SER A 95 -1.39 -14.88 16.53
C SER A 95 -1.23 -14.66 18.03
N ILE A 96 -2.19 -14.01 18.69
CA ILE A 96 -2.21 -13.80 20.15
C ILE A 96 -2.58 -15.11 20.87
N VAL A 97 -3.68 -15.74 20.48
CA VAL A 97 -4.25 -16.91 21.16
C VAL A 97 -3.39 -18.16 20.93
N CYS A 98 -3.05 -18.45 19.68
CA CYS A 98 -2.25 -19.63 19.34
C CYS A 98 -0.74 -19.43 19.51
N LYS A 99 -0.29 -18.19 19.78
CA LYS A 99 1.13 -17.81 19.93
C LYS A 99 2.01 -18.27 18.77
N ARG A 100 1.44 -18.44 17.58
CA ARG A 100 2.12 -18.87 16.37
C ARG A 100 1.54 -18.18 15.13
N SER A 101 2.37 -18.04 14.11
CA SER A 101 1.94 -17.60 12.79
C SER A 101 1.19 -18.73 12.07
N ASN A 102 0.00 -18.46 11.52
CA ASN A 102 -0.73 -19.43 10.70
C ASN A 102 -0.57 -19.09 9.21
N LYS A 103 0.11 -19.95 8.45
CA LYS A 103 0.37 -19.71 7.02
C LYS A 103 -0.90 -19.66 6.17
N ALA A 104 -1.88 -20.53 6.44
CA ALA A 104 -3.13 -20.53 5.68
C ALA A 104 -3.90 -19.22 5.86
N VAL A 105 -3.99 -18.73 7.10
CA VAL A 105 -4.61 -17.42 7.40
C VAL A 105 -3.88 -16.32 6.66
N LYS A 106 -2.55 -16.26 6.74
CA LYS A 106 -1.76 -15.23 6.04
C LYS A 106 -1.94 -15.25 4.52
N VAL A 107 -2.00 -16.42 3.90
CA VAL A 107 -2.24 -16.56 2.45
C VAL A 107 -3.62 -16.02 2.09
N ILE A 108 -4.66 -16.38 2.84
CA ILE A 108 -6.02 -15.85 2.61
C ILE A 108 -6.03 -14.33 2.82
N THR A 109 -5.42 -13.83 3.91
CA THR A 109 -5.33 -12.39 4.17
C THR A 109 -4.55 -11.66 3.07
N ALA A 110 -3.52 -12.27 2.48
CA ALA A 110 -2.80 -11.72 1.33
C ALA A 110 -3.67 -11.61 0.07
N ILE A 111 -4.57 -12.59 -0.18
CA ILE A 111 -5.53 -12.51 -1.29
C ILE A 111 -6.45 -11.30 -1.09
N PHE A 112 -7.01 -11.12 0.12
CA PHE A 112 -7.83 -9.95 0.42
C PHE A 112 -7.04 -8.63 0.34
N GLY A 113 -5.77 -8.62 0.74
CA GLY A 113 -4.89 -7.46 0.57
C GLY A 113 -4.69 -7.10 -0.90
N LEU A 114 -4.45 -8.10 -1.76
CA LEU A 114 -4.35 -7.86 -3.20
C LEU A 114 -5.67 -7.35 -3.80
N LEU A 115 -6.81 -7.90 -3.37
CA LEU A 115 -8.13 -7.41 -3.78
C LEU A 115 -8.34 -5.95 -3.37
N LEU A 116 -7.88 -5.54 -2.18
CA LEU A 116 -7.93 -4.13 -1.76
C LEU A 116 -7.07 -3.24 -2.66
N LEU A 117 -5.85 -3.65 -2.99
CA LEU A 117 -4.98 -2.87 -3.89
C LEU A 117 -5.60 -2.70 -5.29
N LEU A 118 -6.21 -3.77 -5.82
CA LEU A 118 -6.91 -3.74 -7.11
C LEU A 118 -8.17 -2.89 -7.05
N ALA A 119 -8.93 -2.97 -5.95
CA ALA A 119 -10.13 -2.17 -5.76
C ALA A 119 -9.81 -0.67 -5.63
N MET A 120 -8.73 -0.32 -4.92
CA MET A 120 -8.22 1.05 -4.86
C MET A 120 -7.89 1.57 -6.25
N ALA A 121 -7.08 0.84 -7.02
CA ALA A 121 -6.77 1.20 -8.38
C ALA A 121 -8.03 1.39 -9.26
N TYR A 122 -8.95 0.44 -9.19
CA TYR A 122 -10.18 0.46 -9.97
C TYR A 122 -11.07 1.64 -9.61
N ALA A 123 -11.18 2.02 -8.34
CA ALA A 123 -12.00 3.14 -7.89
C ALA A 123 -11.62 4.45 -8.57
N TYR A 124 -10.32 4.70 -8.78
CA TYR A 124 -9.84 5.90 -9.45
C TYR A 124 -9.73 5.74 -10.97
N ALA A 125 -9.26 4.59 -11.46
CA ALA A 125 -9.14 4.33 -12.90
C ALA A 125 -10.49 4.27 -13.63
N SER A 126 -11.59 3.98 -12.92
CA SER A 126 -12.95 4.03 -13.45
C SER A 126 -13.61 5.40 -13.32
N PHE A 127 -12.95 6.38 -12.69
CA PHE A 127 -13.52 7.70 -12.47
C PHE A 127 -13.28 8.65 -13.66
N LEU A 128 -14.14 8.51 -14.67
CA LEU A 128 -14.01 9.21 -15.96
C LEU A 128 -14.13 10.74 -15.89
N ALA A 129 -14.58 11.29 -14.76
CA ALA A 129 -14.67 12.73 -14.57
C ALA A 129 -13.30 13.41 -14.45
N ILE A 130 -12.23 12.65 -14.15
CA ILE A 130 -10.85 13.15 -14.06
C ILE A 130 -9.99 12.33 -15.02
N PRO A 131 -9.73 12.82 -16.24
CA PRO A 131 -9.03 12.06 -17.28
C PRO A 131 -7.65 11.54 -16.86
N VAL A 132 -6.89 12.32 -16.08
CA VAL A 132 -5.56 11.91 -15.59
C VAL A 132 -5.60 10.72 -14.63
N TRP A 133 -6.74 10.46 -13.98
CA TRP A 133 -6.91 9.27 -13.13
C TRP A 133 -7.38 8.05 -13.92
N ALA A 134 -8.07 8.26 -15.05
CA ALA A 134 -8.70 7.20 -15.83
C ALA A 134 -7.69 6.50 -16.76
N THR A 135 -6.55 6.05 -16.22
CA THR A 135 -5.45 5.47 -17.00
C THR A 135 -4.96 4.14 -16.45
N TRP A 136 -4.15 3.43 -17.25
CA TRP A 136 -3.57 2.16 -16.82
C TRP A 136 -2.43 2.35 -15.82
N GLN A 137 -1.78 3.52 -15.84
CA GLN A 137 -0.69 3.90 -14.96
C GLN A 137 -1.17 4.00 -13.51
N THR A 138 -2.42 4.44 -13.32
CA THR A 138 -3.09 4.49 -12.02
C THR A 138 -3.13 3.11 -11.34
N TYR A 139 -3.33 2.02 -12.09
CA TYR A 139 -3.19 0.66 -11.53
C TYR A 139 -1.79 0.38 -11.02
N GLY A 140 -0.76 0.79 -11.76
CA GLY A 140 0.61 0.69 -11.29
C GLY A 140 0.80 1.46 -9.99
N MET A 141 0.35 2.72 -9.94
CA MET A 141 0.57 3.60 -8.80
C MET A 141 -0.07 3.08 -7.50
N PHE A 142 -1.24 2.45 -7.59
CA PHE A 142 -1.90 1.87 -6.43
C PHE A 142 -1.40 0.46 -6.10
N VAL A 143 -1.31 -0.44 -7.08
CA VAL A 143 -0.94 -1.84 -6.86
C VAL A 143 0.57 -1.98 -6.62
N ILE A 144 1.41 -1.51 -7.55
CA ILE A 144 2.87 -1.60 -7.41
C ILE A 144 3.32 -0.75 -6.23
N GLY A 145 2.75 0.45 -6.03
CA GLY A 145 3.06 1.28 -4.87
C GLY A 145 2.73 0.62 -3.53
N GLY A 146 1.56 -0.03 -3.42
CA GLY A 146 1.19 -0.80 -2.24
C GLY A 146 2.14 -1.98 -1.99
N LEU A 147 2.49 -2.73 -3.04
CA LEU A 147 3.45 -3.83 -2.96
C LEU A 147 4.86 -3.36 -2.61
N ALA A 148 5.32 -2.23 -3.16
CA ALA A 148 6.63 -1.64 -2.90
C ALA A 148 6.77 -1.30 -1.41
N MET A 149 5.85 -0.51 -0.85
CA MET A 149 5.81 -0.21 0.59
C MET A 149 5.62 -1.47 1.43
N GLY A 150 4.73 -2.35 1.00
CA GLY A 150 4.43 -3.61 1.67
C GLY A 150 5.65 -4.53 1.82
N SER A 151 6.45 -4.65 0.76
CA SER A 151 7.69 -5.44 0.77
C SER A 151 8.68 -4.92 1.82
N LEU A 152 8.84 -3.60 1.92
CA LEU A 152 9.71 -2.94 2.89
C LEU A 152 9.17 -3.03 4.32
N LEU A 153 7.87 -2.83 4.51
CA LEU A 153 7.20 -2.97 5.81
C LEU A 153 7.32 -4.41 6.32
N SER A 154 7.12 -5.39 5.45
CA SER A 154 7.24 -6.81 5.80
C SER A 154 8.67 -7.21 6.19
N ALA A 155 9.70 -6.58 5.59
CA ALA A 155 11.10 -6.87 5.86
C ALA A 155 11.51 -6.59 7.32
N LEU A 156 10.77 -5.73 8.03
CA LEU A 156 10.93 -5.52 9.48
C LEU A 156 10.63 -6.79 10.28
N TYR A 157 9.81 -7.70 9.73
CA TYR A 157 9.31 -8.90 10.40
C TYR A 157 9.81 -10.21 9.78
N VAL A 158 10.42 -10.21 8.59
CA VAL A 158 10.88 -11.43 7.87
C VAL A 158 12.27 -11.89 8.30
N GLU A 159 12.43 -13.17 8.63
CA GLU A 159 13.72 -13.75 9.08
C GLU A 159 14.88 -13.40 8.13
N GLY A 160 16.00 -12.94 8.67
CA GLY A 160 17.14 -12.46 7.86
C GLY A 160 16.95 -11.09 7.18
N GLY A 161 15.72 -10.61 6.99
CA GLY A 161 15.45 -9.35 6.29
C GLY A 161 16.08 -9.36 4.89
N PHE A 162 16.87 -8.33 4.54
CA PHE A 162 17.54 -8.25 3.24
C PHE A 162 18.68 -9.27 3.01
N SER A 163 19.04 -10.10 4.00
CA SER A 163 19.90 -11.26 3.73
C SER A 163 19.15 -12.40 3.01
N GLU A 164 17.81 -12.41 3.07
CA GLU A 164 16.99 -13.34 2.30
C GLU A 164 16.94 -12.88 0.84
N ARG A 165 17.59 -13.66 -0.04
CA ARG A 165 17.86 -13.26 -1.43
C ARG A 165 16.57 -13.00 -2.23
N ALA A 166 15.55 -13.83 -2.03
CA ALA A 166 14.29 -13.66 -2.74
C ALA A 166 13.53 -12.42 -2.28
N LEU A 167 13.55 -12.09 -0.98
CA LEU A 167 13.00 -10.84 -0.47
C LEU A 167 13.78 -9.63 -1.01
N LEU A 168 15.10 -9.66 -0.93
CA LEU A 168 15.98 -8.60 -1.45
C LEU A 168 15.68 -8.30 -2.93
N ALA A 169 15.70 -9.34 -3.78
CA ALA A 169 15.48 -9.19 -5.21
C ALA A 169 14.07 -8.67 -5.51
N THR A 170 13.04 -9.23 -4.86
CA THR A 170 11.65 -8.80 -5.10
C THR A 170 11.41 -7.37 -4.64
N THR A 171 11.93 -6.98 -3.47
CA THR A 171 11.87 -5.60 -2.99
C THR A 171 12.56 -4.66 -3.99
N MET A 172 13.79 -4.96 -4.41
CA MET A 172 14.50 -4.12 -5.39
C MET A 172 13.72 -3.95 -6.70
N VAL A 173 13.19 -5.06 -7.25
CA VAL A 173 12.38 -5.02 -8.46
C VAL A 173 11.14 -4.14 -8.27
N LEU A 174 10.44 -4.27 -7.15
CA LEU A 174 9.26 -3.45 -6.87
C LEU A 174 9.58 -1.96 -6.73
N GLN A 175 10.68 -1.60 -6.09
CA GLN A 175 11.10 -0.19 -6.01
C GLN A 175 11.42 0.38 -7.41
N VAL A 176 12.11 -0.38 -8.25
CA VAL A 176 12.43 0.05 -9.63
C VAL A 176 11.16 0.14 -10.49
N LEU A 177 10.26 -0.85 -10.39
CA LEU A 177 8.98 -0.83 -11.07
C LEU A 177 8.11 0.34 -10.60
N MET A 178 8.13 0.66 -9.30
CA MET A 178 7.41 1.81 -8.78
C MET A 178 7.99 3.11 -9.31
N ALA A 179 9.32 3.27 -9.34
CA ALA A 179 9.96 4.42 -9.96
C ALA A 179 9.55 4.59 -11.43
N ALA A 180 9.57 3.52 -12.22
CA ALA A 180 9.14 3.56 -13.62
C ALA A 180 7.66 3.93 -13.75
N THR A 181 6.80 3.38 -12.88
CA THR A 181 5.38 3.69 -12.82
C THR A 181 5.14 5.17 -12.55
N LEU A 182 5.87 5.76 -11.60
CA LEU A 182 5.75 7.17 -11.29
C LEU A 182 6.18 8.06 -12.47
N VAL A 183 7.23 7.70 -13.19
CA VAL A 183 7.61 8.43 -14.43
C VAL A 183 6.48 8.37 -15.46
N LEU A 184 5.86 7.21 -15.65
CA LEU A 184 4.74 7.05 -16.59
C LEU A 184 3.50 7.84 -16.16
N GLU A 185 3.15 7.83 -14.87
CA GLU A 185 2.05 8.64 -14.32
C GLU A 185 2.34 10.14 -14.51
N GLY A 186 3.57 10.57 -14.21
CA GLY A 186 3.99 11.95 -14.41
C GLY A 186 3.90 12.40 -15.87
N ALA A 187 4.13 11.50 -16.82
CA ALA A 187 3.96 11.78 -18.25
C ALA A 187 2.48 11.97 -18.63
N VAL A 188 1.56 11.18 -18.05
CA VAL A 188 0.11 11.36 -18.21
C VAL A 188 -0.34 12.71 -17.64
N PHE A 189 0.15 13.07 -16.45
CA PHE A 189 -0.18 14.36 -15.85
C PHE A 189 0.35 15.53 -16.69
N ALA A 190 1.57 15.40 -17.22
CA ALA A 190 2.16 16.39 -18.10
C ALA A 190 1.38 16.56 -19.42
N SER A 191 0.85 15.48 -20.00
CA SER A 191 0.06 15.58 -21.25
C SER A 191 -1.24 16.36 -21.08
N GLU A 192 -1.77 16.41 -19.86
CA GLU A 192 -2.98 17.18 -19.51
C GLU A 192 -2.63 18.55 -18.89
N GLY A 193 -1.37 18.99 -18.96
CA GLY A 193 -0.93 20.31 -18.52
C GLY A 193 -0.61 20.44 -17.02
N TYR A 194 -0.62 19.34 -16.26
CA TYR A 194 -0.22 19.33 -14.86
C TYR A 194 1.30 19.21 -14.70
N THR A 195 1.81 19.58 -13.52
CA THR A 195 3.24 19.43 -13.22
C THR A 195 3.64 17.97 -12.98
N MET A 196 4.72 17.53 -13.63
CA MET A 196 5.30 16.20 -13.41
C MET A 196 6.26 16.13 -12.22
N ILE A 197 6.61 17.28 -11.61
CA ILE A 197 7.66 17.38 -10.58
C ILE A 197 7.43 16.41 -9.41
N PRO A 198 6.23 16.29 -8.81
CA PRO A 198 6.00 15.39 -7.69
C PRO A 198 6.29 13.92 -8.04
N PHE A 199 5.94 13.50 -9.26
CA PHE A 199 6.17 12.15 -9.75
C PHE A 199 7.66 11.87 -10.00
N VAL A 200 8.40 12.86 -10.53
CA VAL A 200 9.86 12.76 -10.70
C VAL A 200 10.55 12.65 -9.34
N LEU A 201 10.16 13.48 -8.37
CA LEU A 201 10.70 13.40 -7.00
C LEU A 201 10.40 12.06 -6.35
N GLY A 202 9.17 11.56 -6.48
CA GLY A 202 8.80 10.22 -6.01
C GLY A 202 9.65 9.12 -6.66
N SER A 203 9.86 9.21 -7.97
CA SER A 203 10.70 8.26 -8.73
C SER A 203 12.15 8.23 -8.23
N ILE A 204 12.73 9.39 -7.97
CA ILE A 204 14.10 9.51 -7.42
C ILE A 204 14.18 8.84 -6.04
N LEU A 205 13.18 9.06 -5.20
CA LEU A 205 13.14 8.46 -3.86
C LEU A 205 12.96 6.94 -3.90
N GLU A 206 12.20 6.40 -4.85
CA GLU A 206 12.08 4.95 -5.08
C GLU A 206 13.41 4.34 -5.57
N ILE A 207 14.13 5.03 -6.47
CA ILE A 207 15.48 4.60 -6.90
C ILE A 207 16.46 4.65 -5.74
N ALA A 208 16.41 5.71 -4.93
CA ALA A 208 17.24 5.83 -3.73
C ALA A 208 16.91 4.70 -2.72
N SER A 209 15.64 4.40 -2.51
CA SER A 209 15.18 3.27 -1.71
C SER A 209 15.77 1.95 -2.21
N ALA A 210 15.68 1.67 -3.51
CA ALA A 210 16.28 0.47 -4.13
C ALA A 210 17.81 0.39 -3.91
N ALA A 211 18.52 1.51 -4.04
CA ALA A 211 19.95 1.58 -3.78
C ALA A 211 20.28 1.28 -2.30
N ILE A 212 19.49 1.82 -1.37
CA ILE A 212 19.65 1.56 0.07
C ILE A 212 19.37 0.10 0.42
N VAL A 213 18.34 -0.51 -0.17
CA VAL A 213 18.07 -1.96 -0.05
C VAL A 213 19.30 -2.76 -0.49
N PHE A 214 19.89 -2.42 -1.64
CA PHE A 214 21.08 -3.10 -2.16
C PHE A 214 22.32 -2.90 -1.28
N ILE A 215 22.60 -1.67 -0.84
CA ILE A 215 23.75 -1.36 0.02
C ILE A 215 23.61 -2.10 1.36
N GLY A 216 22.40 -2.11 1.91
CA GLY A 216 22.05 -2.73 3.18
C GLY A 216 21.99 -4.26 3.18
N ARG A 217 22.14 -4.91 2.02
CA ARG A 217 21.92 -6.37 1.83
C ARG A 217 22.72 -7.27 2.78
N LYS A 218 23.84 -6.78 3.32
CA LYS A 218 24.68 -7.50 4.29
C LYS A 218 24.20 -7.37 5.75
N GLY A 219 22.92 -7.02 5.97
CA GLY A 219 22.31 -6.98 7.30
C GLY A 219 22.46 -5.64 8.02
N ALA A 220 22.61 -4.53 7.29
CA ALA A 220 22.68 -3.21 7.91
C ALA A 220 21.34 -2.85 8.56
N SER A 221 21.32 -2.61 9.87
CA SER A 221 20.08 -2.41 10.65
C SER A 221 19.28 -1.17 10.22
N TRP A 222 19.97 -0.15 9.69
CA TRP A 222 19.37 1.09 9.21
C TRP A 222 18.73 0.97 7.82
N ALA A 223 19.08 -0.06 7.04
CA ALA A 223 18.70 -0.12 5.63
C ALA A 223 17.20 -0.30 5.42
N ILE A 224 16.56 -1.21 6.18
CA ILE A 224 15.13 -1.45 6.09
C ILE A 224 14.32 -0.20 6.50
N PRO A 225 14.51 0.41 7.68
CA PRO A 225 13.74 1.59 8.06
C PRO A 225 14.00 2.79 7.14
N LEU A 226 15.23 3.00 6.66
CA LEU A 226 15.53 4.10 5.76
C LEU A 226 14.90 3.91 4.37
N SER A 227 15.00 2.73 3.78
CA SER A 227 14.33 2.43 2.49
C SER A 227 12.81 2.54 2.62
N LEU A 228 12.22 2.03 3.71
CA LEU A 228 10.79 2.19 3.99
C LEU A 228 10.40 3.67 4.07
N ALA A 229 11.16 4.50 4.78
CA ALA A 229 10.88 5.93 4.88
C ALA A 229 10.96 6.63 3.51
N LEU A 230 12.01 6.36 2.72
CA LEU A 230 12.17 6.92 1.38
C LEU A 230 11.00 6.53 0.47
N SER A 231 10.61 5.25 0.48
CA SER A 231 9.52 4.77 -0.36
C SER A 231 8.16 5.36 0.05
N VAL A 232 7.87 5.39 1.35
CA VAL A 232 6.64 6.01 1.87
C VAL A 232 6.58 7.50 1.49
N ILE A 233 7.68 8.24 1.64
CA ILE A 233 7.73 9.67 1.26
C ILE A 233 7.57 9.84 -0.25
N GLY A 234 8.27 9.03 -1.06
CA GLY A 234 8.21 9.12 -2.52
C GLY A 234 6.82 8.85 -3.08
N ILE A 235 6.19 7.77 -2.62
CA ILE A 235 4.82 7.42 -2.99
C ILE A 235 3.83 8.44 -2.42
N ALA A 236 4.08 8.98 -1.22
CA ALA A 236 3.22 9.99 -0.64
C ALA A 236 3.20 11.30 -1.44
N ILE A 237 4.37 11.78 -1.89
CA ILE A 237 4.48 12.97 -2.74
C ILE A 237 3.70 12.77 -4.04
N ALA A 238 3.89 11.64 -4.71
CA ALA A 238 3.18 11.32 -5.95
C ALA A 238 1.67 11.22 -5.72
N ARG A 239 1.22 10.50 -4.67
CA ARG A 239 -0.21 10.35 -4.36
C ARG A 239 -0.86 11.67 -3.98
N TYR A 240 -0.18 12.50 -3.20
CA TYR A 240 -0.69 13.82 -2.88
C TYR A 240 -0.94 14.65 -4.15
N ALA A 241 0.00 14.65 -5.10
CA ALA A 241 -0.16 15.31 -6.39
C ALA A 241 -1.27 14.71 -7.24
N PHE A 242 -1.44 13.38 -7.20
CA PHE A 242 -2.54 12.69 -7.86
C PHE A 242 -3.90 13.21 -7.38
N TYR A 243 -4.07 13.39 -6.07
CA TYR A 243 -5.32 13.89 -5.50
C TYR A 243 -5.51 15.41 -5.58
N SER A 244 -4.46 16.18 -5.86
CA SER A 244 -4.52 17.65 -5.89
C SER A 244 -5.02 18.24 -7.21
N VAL A 245 -5.50 17.41 -8.13
CA VAL A 245 -6.03 17.87 -9.44
C VAL A 245 -7.50 18.30 -9.40
N LEU A 246 -8.12 18.18 -8.22
CA LEU A 246 -9.51 18.50 -7.91
C LEU A 246 -9.70 19.93 -7.38
#